data_AF-A0A845QFG4-F1
#
_entry.id   AF-A0A845QFG4-F1
#
_cell.length_a   1.000
_cell.length_b   1.000
_cell.length_c   1.000
_cell.angle_alpha   90.00
_cell.angle_beta   90.00
_cell.angle_gamma   90.00
#
_symmetry.space_group_name_H-M   'P 1'
#
loop_
_entity.id
_entity.type
_entity.pdbx_description
1 polymer ?
#
loop_
_entity_poly.entity_id
_entity_poly.type
_entity_poly.pdbx_seq_one_letter_code
_entity_poly.pdbx_strand_id
1 'polypeptide(L)'
;MDDPVGTLEKFQQLAEIEAREIGAQIHFEDQYCLDVGAYLLLAEVWPNLAPIFQGGKMTRSVAKVLRRVNLENAFRGASFPRDDNARDVWAIQVQRRQISGPGDSATPQLDPQRKEKVADWFCDRIDEWLGVPEIKQMLSALGRANFQQIIGEILDNAERHSAPETGGGQWSIVGFMARRAIPGNGGYEYHAYLGFLSVGASIAESIMTAPEKVRKKIDWYANTHRRQGVQSIETLRTLMAIQDGITRDAAAVQANRGGVGMLSIVEIANEIGGSYDPRRRPRITFTSGSTCISLRDPYITLKTSNGEPNEPRRLFCNLTNSPNDPPDSTFVRDLDYHFPGTLISMDFVLDPHFLTSTISEDEHHGPDN
;
A
#
# COMPACT_ATOMS: atom_id res chain seq x y z
N MET A 1 4.47 2.67 4.63
CA MET A 1 5.27 2.27 5.80
C MET A 1 4.89 3.11 7.00
N ASP A 2 5.02 2.60 8.24
CA ASP A 2 4.74 3.39 9.46
C ASP A 2 5.82 4.46 9.69
N ASP A 3 7.09 4.11 9.45
CA ASP A 3 8.22 5.05 9.39
C ASP A 3 9.05 4.87 8.11
N PRO A 4 8.62 5.48 6.98
CA PRO A 4 9.34 5.42 5.71
C PRO A 4 10.78 5.94 5.79
N VAL A 5 11.01 7.03 6.55
CA VAL A 5 12.33 7.68 6.62
C VAL A 5 13.30 6.79 7.39
N GLY A 6 12.96 6.39 8.61
CA GLY A 6 13.80 5.50 9.40
C GLY A 6 13.98 4.13 8.75
N THR A 7 13.00 3.65 7.98
CA THR A 7 13.15 2.43 7.18
C THR A 7 14.23 2.62 6.11
N LEU A 8 14.16 3.67 5.29
CA LEU A 8 15.16 3.92 4.23
C LEU A 8 16.56 4.21 4.79
N GLU A 9 16.66 4.93 5.90
CA GLU A 9 17.92 5.13 6.62
C GLU A 9 18.54 3.79 7.05
N LYS A 10 17.75 2.85 7.55
CA LYS A 10 18.24 1.49 7.87
C LYS A 10 18.73 0.76 6.63
N PHE A 11 18.06 0.87 5.48
CA PHE A 11 18.54 0.28 4.22
C PHE A 11 19.85 0.90 3.74
N GLN A 12 20.03 2.21 3.91
CA GLN A 12 21.31 2.85 3.64
C GLN A 12 22.40 2.34 4.59
N GLN A 13 22.11 2.20 5.89
CA GLN A 13 23.04 1.63 6.85
C GLN A 13 23.46 0.21 6.45
N LEU A 14 22.55 -0.60 5.89
CA LEU A 14 22.92 -1.91 5.34
C LEU A 14 23.95 -1.77 4.21
N ALA A 15 23.75 -0.86 3.25
CA ALA A 15 24.71 -0.62 2.18
C ALA A 15 26.06 -0.11 2.70
N GLU A 16 26.06 0.72 3.75
CA GLU A 16 27.30 1.21 4.38
C GLU A 16 28.07 0.10 5.11
N ILE A 17 27.36 -0.77 5.82
CA ILE A 17 27.93 -1.95 6.49
C ILE A 17 28.50 -2.92 5.45
N GLU A 18 27.78 -3.13 4.35
CA GLU A 18 28.22 -3.98 3.23
C GLU A 18 29.60 -3.56 2.68
N ALA A 19 29.86 -2.25 2.64
CA ALA A 19 31.11 -1.71 2.13
C ALA A 19 32.29 -1.76 3.12
N ARG A 20 32.04 -1.97 4.41
CA ARG A 20 33.04 -1.77 5.48
C ARG A 20 33.31 -3.00 6.33
N GLU A 21 32.33 -3.88 6.47
CA GLU A 21 32.38 -4.99 7.42
C GLU A 21 32.62 -6.34 6.73
N ILE A 22 33.21 -7.27 7.47
CA ILE A 22 33.44 -8.66 7.03
C ILE A 22 32.30 -9.61 7.44
N GLY A 23 31.38 -9.14 8.28
CA GLY A 23 30.26 -9.91 8.79
C GLY A 23 29.28 -9.02 9.56
N ALA A 24 27.98 -9.24 9.35
CA ALA A 24 26.93 -8.46 9.98
C ALA A 24 25.71 -9.32 10.31
N GLN A 25 25.01 -8.98 11.39
CA GLN A 25 23.75 -9.61 11.77
C GLN A 25 22.61 -8.61 11.76
N ILE A 26 21.48 -9.01 11.19
CA ILE A 26 20.25 -8.21 11.18
C ILE A 26 19.30 -8.76 12.23
N HIS A 27 19.04 -7.97 13.27
CA HIS A 27 18.12 -8.33 14.35
C HIS A 27 16.72 -7.78 14.09
N PHE A 28 15.70 -8.56 14.45
CA PHE A 28 14.29 -8.25 14.30
C PHE A 28 13.63 -8.18 15.68
N GLU A 29 13.96 -7.13 16.42
CA GLU A 29 13.64 -6.97 17.85
C GLU A 29 12.31 -6.26 18.11
N ASP A 30 11.53 -5.99 17.05
CA ASP A 30 10.22 -5.36 17.18
C ASP A 30 9.28 -6.23 18.04
N GLN A 31 8.56 -5.59 18.97
CA GLN A 31 7.55 -6.27 19.77
C GLN A 31 6.46 -6.88 18.88
N TYR A 32 6.05 -6.13 17.85
CA TYR A 32 5.05 -6.52 16.87
C TYR A 32 5.52 -6.09 15.47
N CYS A 33 5.17 -6.88 14.45
CA CYS A 33 5.17 -6.39 13.08
C CYS A 33 4.02 -5.38 12.96
N LEU A 34 4.34 -4.12 12.67
CA LEU A 34 3.38 -3.02 12.44
C LEU A 34 3.36 -2.56 10.97
N ASP A 35 4.27 -3.09 10.14
CA ASP A 35 4.33 -2.79 8.72
C ASP A 35 5.00 -3.95 7.98
N VAL A 36 4.18 -4.81 7.38
CA VAL A 36 4.67 -5.93 6.57
C VAL A 36 5.35 -5.45 5.28
N GLY A 37 5.09 -4.23 4.82
CA GLY A 37 5.70 -3.65 3.63
C GLY A 37 7.21 -3.45 3.77
N ALA A 38 7.68 -3.03 4.95
CA ALA A 38 9.12 -2.90 5.23
C ALA A 38 9.84 -4.26 5.18
N TYR A 39 9.24 -5.32 5.72
CA TYR A 39 9.80 -6.67 5.63
C TYR A 39 9.73 -7.24 4.22
N LEU A 40 8.69 -6.92 3.46
CA LEU A 40 8.59 -7.29 2.05
C LEU A 40 9.71 -6.63 1.23
N LEU A 41 9.96 -5.34 1.44
CA LEU A 41 11.08 -4.63 0.83
C LEU A 41 12.43 -5.28 1.21
N LEU A 42 12.62 -5.61 2.49
CA LEU A 42 13.83 -6.30 2.93
C LEU A 42 13.99 -7.65 2.24
N ALA A 43 12.89 -8.39 2.06
CA ALA A 43 12.90 -9.68 1.36
C ALA A 43 13.27 -9.55 -0.13
N GLU A 44 12.95 -8.43 -0.78
CA GLU A 44 13.37 -8.15 -2.17
C GLU A 44 14.85 -7.70 -2.25
N VAL A 45 15.35 -6.96 -1.25
CA VAL A 45 16.75 -6.51 -1.19
C VAL A 45 17.69 -7.64 -0.77
N TRP A 46 17.26 -8.53 0.12
CA TRP A 46 18.09 -9.56 0.76
C TRP A 46 18.91 -10.44 -0.20
N PRO A 47 18.36 -10.93 -1.34
CA PRO A 47 19.13 -11.75 -2.28
C PRO A 47 20.32 -11.00 -2.90
N ASN A 48 20.23 -9.67 -2.98
CA ASN A 48 21.23 -8.79 -3.57
C ASN A 48 22.28 -8.31 -2.55
N LEU A 49 22.04 -8.48 -1.26
CA LEU A 49 23.04 -8.19 -0.22
C LEU A 49 24.19 -9.20 -0.30
N ALA A 50 25.41 -8.70 -0.07
CA ALA A 50 26.61 -9.50 0.04
C ALA A 50 26.42 -10.61 1.09
N PRO A 51 27.08 -11.77 0.89
CA PRO A 51 26.98 -12.91 1.80
C PRO A 51 27.71 -12.70 3.15
N ILE A 52 27.89 -11.45 3.57
CA ILE A 52 28.34 -11.07 4.91
C ILE A 52 27.18 -10.92 5.90
N PHE A 53 25.96 -10.69 5.38
CA PHE A 53 24.76 -10.54 6.20
C PHE A 53 24.15 -11.89 6.55
N GLN A 54 23.86 -12.06 7.83
CA GLN A 54 23.10 -13.19 8.36
C GLN A 54 21.91 -12.67 9.15
N GLY A 55 20.79 -13.40 9.13
CA GLY A 55 19.70 -13.11 10.05
C GLY A 55 20.11 -13.41 11.49
N GLY A 56 19.78 -12.50 12.41
CA GLY A 56 20.08 -12.62 13.83
C GLY A 56 18.85 -13.03 14.65
N LYS A 57 18.79 -12.55 15.89
CA LYS A 57 17.63 -12.69 16.79
C LYS A 57 16.35 -12.14 16.17
N MET A 58 15.24 -12.79 16.48
CA MET A 58 13.90 -12.38 16.06
C MET A 58 12.90 -12.63 17.19
N THR A 59 12.02 -11.67 17.46
CA THR A 59 10.94 -11.87 18.43
C THR A 59 9.93 -12.89 17.92
N ARG A 60 9.25 -13.59 18.85
CA ARG A 60 8.23 -14.59 18.48
C ARG A 60 7.08 -13.97 17.68
N SER A 61 6.67 -12.74 17.99
CA SER A 61 5.57 -12.10 17.26
C SER A 61 5.95 -11.76 15.82
N VAL A 62 7.17 -11.28 15.58
CA VAL A 62 7.64 -10.99 14.21
C VAL A 62 7.82 -12.28 13.44
N ALA A 63 8.49 -13.27 14.04
CA ALA A 63 8.71 -14.60 13.43
C ALA A 63 7.42 -15.27 13.00
N LYS A 64 6.39 -15.21 13.86
CA LYS A 64 5.05 -15.72 13.54
C LYS A 64 4.48 -15.06 12.29
N VAL A 65 4.46 -13.73 12.23
CA VAL A 65 3.93 -13.00 11.08
C VAL A 65 4.69 -13.37 9.81
N LEU A 66 6.02 -13.27 9.83
CA LEU A 66 6.87 -13.56 8.66
C LEU A 66 6.72 -15.00 8.15
N ARG A 67 6.58 -15.98 9.05
CA ARG A 67 6.26 -17.37 8.68
C ARG A 67 4.88 -17.47 8.04
N ARG A 68 3.86 -16.86 8.65
CA ARG A 68 2.48 -16.91 8.15
C ARG A 68 2.31 -16.26 6.79
N VAL A 69 3.05 -15.18 6.52
CA VAL A 69 3.05 -14.52 5.20
C VAL A 69 4.04 -15.12 4.19
N ASN A 70 4.72 -16.22 4.55
CA ASN A 70 5.70 -16.93 3.71
C ASN A 70 6.92 -16.07 3.29
N LEU A 71 7.42 -15.22 4.20
CA LEU A 71 8.67 -14.47 4.02
C LEU A 71 9.87 -15.13 4.71
N GLU A 72 9.68 -16.19 5.51
CA GLU A 72 10.77 -16.80 6.28
C GLU A 72 11.94 -17.30 5.41
N ASN A 73 11.63 -17.79 4.20
CA ASN A 73 12.62 -18.32 3.27
C ASN A 73 13.46 -17.23 2.58
N ALA A 74 13.08 -15.95 2.68
CA ALA A 74 13.83 -14.86 2.08
C ALA A 74 15.11 -14.53 2.88
N PHE A 75 15.12 -14.78 4.19
CA PHE A 75 16.16 -14.29 5.10
C PHE A 75 17.19 -15.37 5.43
N ARG A 76 18.23 -15.47 4.60
CA ARG A 76 19.34 -16.43 4.78
C ARG A 76 19.93 -16.36 6.19
N GLY A 77 20.01 -17.51 6.87
CA GLY A 77 20.65 -17.63 8.19
C GLY A 77 19.83 -17.09 9.37
N ALA A 78 18.63 -16.54 9.14
CA ALA A 78 17.76 -16.07 10.21
C ALA A 78 17.23 -17.25 11.05
N SER A 79 17.31 -17.12 12.38
CA SER A 79 16.68 -18.07 13.29
C SER A 79 15.24 -17.65 13.53
N PHE A 80 14.30 -18.50 13.12
CA PHE A 80 12.89 -18.31 13.38
C PHE A 80 12.48 -19.14 14.60
N PRO A 81 12.17 -18.51 15.76
CA PRO A 81 11.61 -19.22 16.90
C PRO A 81 10.41 -20.07 16.50
N ARG A 82 10.32 -21.27 17.08
CA ARG A 82 9.14 -22.12 16.95
C ARG A 82 7.94 -21.40 17.55
N ASP A 83 6.82 -21.40 16.83
CA ASP A 83 5.55 -20.92 17.36
C ASP A 83 4.51 -22.02 17.21
N ASP A 84 3.92 -22.41 18.34
CA ASP A 84 2.94 -23.49 18.42
C ASP A 84 1.50 -22.94 18.44
N ASN A 85 1.30 -21.61 18.54
CA ASN A 85 -0.01 -20.99 18.59
C ASN A 85 -0.30 -20.13 17.36
N ALA A 86 -1.02 -20.75 16.42
CA ALA A 86 -1.32 -20.19 15.12
C ALA A 86 -2.62 -19.35 15.09
N ARG A 87 -3.34 -19.19 16.21
CA ARG A 87 -4.75 -18.76 16.22
C ARG A 87 -4.99 -17.24 16.32
N ASP A 88 -3.94 -16.43 16.32
CA ASP A 88 -4.02 -14.97 16.51
C ASP A 88 -3.47 -14.16 15.33
N VAL A 89 -3.06 -14.83 14.24
CA VAL A 89 -2.59 -14.20 13.01
C VAL A 89 -3.19 -14.90 11.79
N TRP A 90 -3.86 -14.13 10.94
CA TRP A 90 -4.45 -14.53 9.67
C TRP A 90 -3.66 -13.84 8.56
N ALA A 91 -3.18 -14.59 7.57
CA ALA A 91 -2.23 -14.05 6.60
C ALA A 91 -2.72 -14.15 5.16
N ILE A 92 -2.43 -13.09 4.43
CA ILE A 92 -2.32 -13.02 2.98
C ILE A 92 -0.83 -13.28 2.69
N GLN A 93 -0.51 -14.54 2.37
CA GLN A 93 0.83 -14.93 1.93
C GLN A 93 1.35 -14.07 0.78
N VAL A 94 2.66 -13.86 0.74
CA VAL A 94 3.29 -13.08 -0.33
C VAL A 94 2.94 -13.66 -1.70
N GLN A 95 2.31 -12.86 -2.55
CA GLN A 95 2.14 -13.14 -3.97
C GLN A 95 3.09 -12.24 -4.74
N ARG A 96 3.76 -12.80 -5.73
CA ARG A 96 4.72 -12.07 -6.56
C ARG A 96 4.41 -12.26 -8.04
N ARG A 97 4.77 -11.28 -8.86
CA ARG A 97 5.02 -11.45 -10.30
C ARG A 97 6.48 -11.15 -10.58
N GLN A 98 7.16 -12.11 -11.21
CA GLN A 98 8.55 -12.03 -11.61
C GLN A 98 8.62 -12.24 -13.12
N ILE A 99 9.48 -11.51 -13.82
CA ILE A 99 9.81 -11.75 -15.22
C ILE A 99 11.16 -12.45 -15.27
N SER A 100 11.16 -13.73 -15.66
CA SER A 100 12.37 -14.52 -15.79
C SER A 100 12.99 -14.32 -17.17
N GLY A 101 13.84 -13.30 -17.33
CA GLY A 101 14.73 -13.13 -18.49
C GLY A 101 14.05 -12.98 -19.88
N PRO A 102 14.84 -12.76 -20.95
CA PRO A 102 14.31 -12.64 -22.30
C PRO A 102 13.97 -14.04 -22.83
N GLY A 103 12.72 -14.47 -22.61
CA GLY A 103 12.21 -15.75 -23.08
C GLY A 103 10.84 -16.16 -22.52
N ASP A 104 10.45 -15.68 -21.34
CA ASP A 104 9.23 -16.14 -20.66
C ASP A 104 7.94 -15.39 -21.02
N SER A 105 7.99 -14.45 -21.98
CA SER A 105 6.78 -13.84 -22.57
C SER A 105 6.10 -14.75 -23.61
N ALA A 106 6.12 -16.06 -23.41
CA ALA A 106 5.53 -17.01 -24.35
C ALA A 106 4.00 -17.11 -24.25
N THR A 107 3.38 -16.58 -23.18
CA THR A 107 1.91 -16.61 -23.01
C THR A 107 1.35 -15.34 -22.35
N PRO A 108 1.18 -14.24 -23.11
CA PRO A 108 0.48 -13.03 -22.65
C PRO A 108 -0.95 -13.29 -22.11
N GLN A 109 -1.55 -14.44 -22.45
CA GLN A 109 -2.88 -14.85 -22.02
C GLN A 109 -2.95 -15.35 -20.57
N LEU A 110 -1.84 -15.75 -19.95
CA LEU A 110 -1.81 -16.26 -18.57
C LEU A 110 -1.68 -15.15 -17.51
N ASP A 111 -1.14 -13.98 -17.88
CA ASP A 111 -0.93 -12.86 -16.96
C ASP A 111 -2.23 -12.25 -16.41
N PRO A 112 -3.28 -11.98 -17.23
CA PRO A 112 -4.59 -11.55 -16.73
C PRO A 112 -5.20 -12.55 -15.75
N GLN A 113 -5.11 -13.85 -16.05
CA GLN A 113 -5.62 -14.91 -15.17
C GLN A 113 -4.90 -14.96 -13.82
N ARG A 114 -3.63 -14.56 -13.76
CA ARG A 114 -2.89 -14.51 -12.49
C ARG A 114 -3.36 -13.37 -11.60
N LYS A 115 -3.61 -12.18 -12.17
CA LYS A 115 -4.12 -11.02 -11.44
C LYS A 115 -5.53 -11.25 -10.90
N GLU A 116 -6.42 -11.78 -11.73
CA GLU A 116 -7.78 -12.15 -11.32
C GLU A 116 -7.75 -13.16 -10.17
N LYS A 117 -6.93 -14.21 -10.28
CA LYS A 117 -6.74 -15.18 -9.18
C LYS A 117 -6.22 -14.55 -7.89
N VAL A 118 -5.28 -13.59 -7.99
CA VAL A 118 -4.73 -12.89 -6.83
C VAL A 118 -5.80 -12.00 -6.18
N ALA A 119 -6.61 -11.32 -6.99
CA ALA A 119 -7.72 -10.50 -6.52
C ALA A 119 -8.82 -11.34 -5.83
N ASP A 120 -9.24 -12.45 -6.45
CA ASP A 120 -10.19 -13.39 -5.86
C ASP A 120 -9.69 -13.95 -4.54
N TRP A 121 -8.44 -14.43 -4.53
CA TRP A 121 -7.81 -14.97 -3.35
C TRP A 121 -7.66 -13.92 -2.24
N PHE A 122 -7.39 -12.66 -2.59
CA PHE A 122 -7.34 -11.56 -1.64
C PHE A 122 -8.71 -11.35 -0.98
N CYS A 123 -9.80 -11.30 -1.75
CA CYS A 123 -11.16 -11.20 -1.20
C CYS A 123 -11.49 -12.37 -0.26
N ASP A 124 -11.11 -13.60 -0.60
CA ASP A 124 -11.31 -14.75 0.27
C ASP A 124 -10.55 -14.62 1.60
N ARG A 125 -9.36 -14.02 1.60
CA ARG A 125 -8.63 -13.74 2.84
C ARG A 125 -9.30 -12.63 3.66
N ILE A 126 -9.85 -11.60 3.03
CA ILE A 126 -10.60 -10.54 3.72
C ILE A 126 -11.87 -11.13 4.36
N ASP A 127 -12.60 -12.01 3.67
CA ASP A 127 -13.75 -12.72 4.24
C ASP A 127 -13.33 -13.60 5.45
N GLU A 128 -12.17 -14.26 5.39
CA GLU A 128 -11.64 -14.98 6.57
C GLU A 128 -11.35 -14.04 7.75
N TRP A 129 -10.91 -12.82 7.48
CA TRP A 129 -10.65 -11.82 8.53
C TRP A 129 -11.96 -11.32 9.15
N LEU A 130 -12.94 -10.98 8.33
CA LEU A 130 -14.28 -10.56 8.77
C LEU A 130 -15.06 -11.70 9.45
N GLY A 131 -14.78 -12.95 9.09
CA GLY A 131 -15.44 -14.14 9.62
C GLY A 131 -15.03 -14.57 11.02
N VAL A 132 -14.07 -13.89 11.68
CA VAL A 132 -13.68 -14.22 13.06
C VAL A 132 -14.87 -14.08 14.02
N PRO A 133 -14.95 -14.88 15.10
CA PRO A 133 -16.13 -14.94 15.97
C PRO A 133 -16.57 -13.61 16.61
N GLU A 134 -15.66 -12.65 16.73
CA GLU A 134 -15.92 -11.33 17.29
C GLU A 134 -16.47 -10.33 16.26
N ILE A 135 -16.25 -10.57 14.95
CA ILE A 135 -16.76 -9.72 13.86
C ILE A 135 -17.98 -10.36 13.20
N LYS A 136 -17.88 -11.63 12.79
CA LYS A 136 -18.95 -12.43 12.15
C LYS A 136 -19.59 -11.76 10.93
N GLN A 137 -18.77 -11.22 10.04
CA GLN A 137 -19.20 -10.62 8.79
C GLN A 137 -18.52 -11.25 7.59
N MET A 138 -18.96 -10.85 6.39
CA MET A 138 -18.34 -11.14 5.12
C MET A 138 -18.60 -9.98 4.17
N LEU A 139 -17.77 -9.86 3.14
CA LEU A 139 -18.00 -8.93 2.04
C LEU A 139 -19.30 -9.28 1.32
N SER A 140 -20.08 -8.25 0.99
CA SER A 140 -21.21 -8.40 0.07
C SER A 140 -20.71 -8.72 -1.35
N ALA A 141 -21.60 -9.17 -2.24
CA ALA A 141 -21.24 -9.39 -3.64
C ALA A 141 -20.68 -8.12 -4.31
N LEU A 142 -21.26 -6.97 -3.98
CA LEU A 142 -20.77 -5.66 -4.43
C LEU A 142 -19.40 -5.34 -3.82
N GLY A 143 -19.22 -5.55 -2.51
CA GLY A 143 -17.95 -5.37 -1.83
C GLY A 143 -16.83 -6.21 -2.45
N ARG A 144 -17.10 -7.49 -2.73
CA ARG A 144 -16.14 -8.38 -3.41
C ARG A 144 -15.77 -7.86 -4.80
N ALA A 145 -16.74 -7.41 -5.60
CA ALA A 145 -16.48 -6.85 -6.92
C ALA A 145 -15.63 -5.56 -6.85
N ASN A 146 -15.91 -4.67 -5.89
CA ASN A 146 -15.14 -3.45 -5.67
C ASN A 146 -13.69 -3.76 -5.28
N PHE A 147 -13.47 -4.67 -4.32
CA PHE A 147 -12.13 -5.11 -3.93
C PHE A 147 -11.38 -5.74 -5.11
N GLN A 148 -12.03 -6.62 -5.88
CA GLN A 148 -11.41 -7.26 -7.05
C GLN A 148 -10.95 -6.23 -8.08
N GLN A 149 -11.81 -5.26 -8.40
CA GLN A 149 -11.47 -4.18 -9.32
C GLN A 149 -10.27 -3.38 -8.80
N ILE A 150 -10.27 -3.01 -7.53
CA ILE A 150 -9.23 -2.15 -6.94
C ILE A 150 -7.88 -2.87 -6.86
N ILE A 151 -7.86 -4.11 -6.39
CA ILE A 151 -6.64 -4.93 -6.40
C ILE A 151 -6.14 -5.10 -7.84
N GLY A 152 -7.05 -5.40 -8.78
CA GLY A 152 -6.73 -5.48 -10.20
C GLY A 152 -6.07 -4.20 -10.72
N GLU A 153 -6.63 -3.03 -10.41
CA GLU A 153 -6.08 -1.72 -10.81
C GLU A 153 -4.71 -1.42 -10.17
N ILE A 154 -4.47 -1.81 -8.91
CA ILE A 154 -3.16 -1.67 -8.27
C ILE A 154 -2.10 -2.52 -8.98
N LEU A 155 -2.42 -3.80 -9.23
CA LEU A 155 -1.49 -4.73 -9.86
C LEU A 155 -1.23 -4.34 -11.31
N ASP A 156 -2.28 -3.96 -12.04
CA ASP A 156 -2.18 -3.36 -13.38
C ASP A 156 -1.29 -2.14 -13.38
N ASN A 157 -1.46 -1.27 -12.38
CA ASN A 157 -0.64 -0.08 -12.28
C ASN A 157 0.82 -0.45 -12.01
N ALA A 158 1.10 -1.38 -11.11
CA ALA A 158 2.46 -1.84 -10.86
C ALA A 158 3.11 -2.42 -12.13
N GLU A 159 2.43 -3.29 -12.86
CA GLU A 159 2.94 -3.89 -14.11
C GLU A 159 3.23 -2.86 -15.19
N ARG A 160 2.28 -1.95 -15.40
CA ARG A 160 2.35 -0.93 -16.44
C ARG A 160 3.39 0.14 -16.09
N HIS A 161 3.39 0.60 -14.85
CA HIS A 161 4.10 1.83 -14.47
C HIS A 161 5.52 1.62 -13.99
N SER A 162 5.85 0.47 -13.39
CA SER A 162 7.17 0.26 -12.82
C SER A 162 8.23 -0.10 -13.87
N ALA A 163 7.82 -0.59 -15.05
CA ALA A 163 8.71 -0.81 -16.18
C ALA A 163 8.14 -0.16 -17.46
N PRO A 164 8.12 1.18 -17.56
CA PRO A 164 7.41 1.89 -18.63
C PRO A 164 7.94 1.58 -20.04
N GLU A 165 9.21 1.18 -20.15
CA GLU A 165 9.84 0.81 -21.44
C GLU A 165 9.50 -0.61 -21.89
N THR A 166 9.33 -1.56 -20.96
CA THR A 166 9.16 -2.98 -21.29
C THR A 166 7.75 -3.51 -21.02
N GLY A 167 6.91 -2.77 -20.30
CA GLY A 167 5.55 -3.18 -19.90
C GLY A 167 5.52 -4.36 -18.92
N GLY A 168 6.66 -4.67 -18.32
CA GLY A 168 6.92 -5.88 -17.57
C GLY A 168 7.18 -5.66 -16.07
N GLY A 169 6.45 -4.73 -15.44
CA GLY A 169 6.69 -4.38 -14.05
C GLY A 169 6.57 -5.58 -13.09
N GLN A 170 7.50 -5.68 -12.15
CA GLN A 170 7.46 -6.66 -11.07
C GLN A 170 6.67 -6.10 -9.90
N TRP A 171 5.90 -6.96 -9.25
CA TRP A 171 5.16 -6.59 -8.06
C TRP A 171 5.10 -7.71 -7.05
N SER A 172 4.92 -7.32 -5.79
CA SER A 172 4.71 -8.20 -4.65
C SER A 172 3.59 -7.62 -3.77
N ILE A 173 2.68 -8.47 -3.32
CA ILE A 173 1.60 -8.10 -2.38
C ILE A 173 1.65 -9.03 -1.18
N VAL A 174 1.41 -8.49 0.00
CA VAL A 174 1.40 -9.25 1.26
C VAL A 174 0.45 -8.59 2.25
N GLY A 175 -0.07 -9.37 3.20
CA GLY A 175 -0.90 -8.81 4.25
C GLY A 175 -1.09 -9.75 5.43
N PHE A 176 -1.50 -9.20 6.58
CA PHE A 176 -1.94 -10.00 7.70
C PHE A 176 -2.89 -9.22 8.60
N MET A 177 -3.78 -9.94 9.27
CA MET A 177 -4.51 -9.48 10.44
C MET A 177 -3.94 -10.15 11.68
N ALA A 178 -3.80 -9.40 12.78
CA ALA A 178 -3.38 -9.92 14.06
C ALA A 178 -4.35 -9.50 15.17
N ARG A 179 -4.67 -10.46 16.06
CA ARG A 179 -5.42 -10.18 17.28
C ARG A 179 -4.46 -9.63 18.34
N ARG A 180 -4.73 -8.42 18.81
CA ARG A 180 -3.91 -7.69 19.81
C ARG A 180 -4.72 -7.44 21.06
N ALA A 181 -4.10 -7.62 22.23
CA ALA A 181 -4.76 -7.29 23.50
C ALA A 181 -4.83 -5.76 23.66
N ILE A 182 -5.98 -5.25 24.10
CA ILE A 182 -6.15 -3.83 24.45
C ILE A 182 -5.59 -3.61 25.85
N PRO A 183 -4.55 -2.77 26.02
CA PRO A 183 -4.02 -2.48 27.35
C PRO A 183 -5.09 -1.94 28.29
N GLY A 184 -5.22 -2.53 29.48
CA GLY A 184 -6.08 -2.03 30.55
C GLY A 184 -7.57 -2.39 30.47
N ASN A 185 -8.05 -3.05 29.41
CA ASN A 185 -9.48 -3.41 29.26
C ASN A 185 -9.73 -4.93 29.14
N GLY A 186 -8.68 -5.75 29.01
CA GLY A 186 -8.82 -7.21 28.88
C GLY A 186 -9.47 -7.69 27.58
N GLY A 187 -9.88 -6.78 26.70
CA GLY A 187 -10.41 -7.05 25.35
C GLY A 187 -9.33 -7.21 24.30
N TYR A 188 -9.76 -7.44 23.06
CA TYR A 188 -8.88 -7.59 21.90
C TYR A 188 -9.32 -6.67 20.75
N GLU A 189 -8.35 -6.28 19.93
CA GLU A 189 -8.52 -5.60 18.66
C GLU A 189 -7.93 -6.44 17.52
N TYR A 190 -8.46 -6.24 16.32
CA TYR A 190 -8.03 -6.91 15.10
C TYR A 190 -7.35 -5.90 14.19
N HIS A 191 -6.01 -5.91 14.21
CA HIS A 191 -5.18 -4.98 13.44
C HIS A 191 -4.78 -5.63 12.13
N ALA A 192 -5.15 -5.02 11.01
CA ALA A 192 -4.82 -5.46 9.66
C ALA A 192 -3.72 -4.58 9.06
N TYR A 193 -2.80 -5.22 8.34
CA TYR A 193 -1.66 -4.59 7.68
C TYR A 193 -1.51 -5.16 6.29
N LEU A 194 -1.40 -4.29 5.28
CA LEU A 194 -1.23 -4.64 3.88
C LEU A 194 -0.01 -3.93 3.30
N GLY A 195 0.68 -4.58 2.37
CA GLY A 195 1.80 -4.02 1.63
C GLY A 195 1.73 -4.39 0.15
N PHE A 196 1.86 -3.40 -0.71
CA PHE A 196 1.93 -3.53 -2.16
C PHE A 196 3.22 -2.89 -2.64
N LEU A 197 4.11 -3.69 -3.18
CA LEU A 197 5.43 -3.26 -3.64
C LEU A 197 5.51 -3.44 -5.16
N SER A 198 5.98 -2.41 -5.85
CA SER A 198 6.45 -2.48 -7.22
C SER A 198 7.87 -1.91 -7.30
N VAL A 199 8.74 -2.59 -8.04
CA VAL A 199 10.13 -2.17 -8.23
C VAL A 199 10.30 -1.61 -9.64
N GLY A 200 11.07 -0.53 -9.77
CA GLY A 200 11.37 0.13 -11.03
C GLY A 200 11.09 1.63 -10.96
N ALA A 201 10.43 2.18 -11.98
CA ALA A 201 10.11 3.60 -12.03
C ALA A 201 9.14 4.02 -10.92
N SER A 202 9.41 5.17 -10.32
CA SER A 202 8.51 5.86 -9.39
C SER A 202 7.24 6.36 -10.09
N ILE A 203 6.23 6.70 -9.30
CA ILE A 203 5.00 7.33 -9.79
C ILE A 203 5.33 8.62 -10.54
N ALA A 204 6.21 9.46 -9.98
CA ALA A 204 6.62 10.72 -10.57
C ALA A 204 7.33 10.55 -11.92
N GLU A 205 8.20 9.55 -12.06
CA GLU A 205 8.85 9.25 -13.35
C GLU A 205 7.85 8.71 -14.36
N SER A 206 7.02 7.75 -13.94
CA SER A 206 6.06 7.09 -14.82
C SER A 206 5.01 8.06 -15.37
N ILE A 207 4.49 8.97 -14.55
CA ILE A 207 3.45 9.92 -14.97
C ILE A 207 3.97 10.96 -15.98
N MET A 208 5.28 11.18 -16.07
CA MET A 208 5.86 12.09 -17.08
C MET A 208 5.76 11.55 -18.51
N THR A 209 5.44 10.26 -18.67
CA THR A 209 5.11 9.65 -19.97
C THR A 209 3.66 9.89 -20.40
N ALA A 210 2.85 10.58 -19.59
CA ALA A 210 1.44 10.85 -19.87
C ALA A 210 1.23 11.79 -21.06
N PRO A 211 0.02 11.80 -21.67
CA PRO A 211 -0.32 12.75 -22.72
C PRO A 211 -0.18 14.20 -22.27
N GLU A 212 0.10 15.09 -23.22
CA GLU A 212 0.36 16.51 -22.97
C GLU A 212 -0.70 17.21 -22.11
N LYS A 213 -1.98 16.89 -22.34
CA LYS A 213 -3.10 17.44 -21.57
C LYS A 213 -2.98 17.13 -20.07
N VAL A 214 -2.49 15.95 -19.71
CA VAL A 214 -2.29 15.52 -18.32
C VAL A 214 -1.03 16.16 -17.76
N ARG A 215 0.08 16.13 -18.52
CA ARG A 215 1.35 16.76 -18.10
C ARG A 215 1.17 18.24 -17.78
N LYS A 216 0.43 18.99 -18.59
CA LYS A 216 0.12 20.40 -18.32
C LYS A 216 -0.57 20.63 -16.98
N LYS A 217 -1.49 19.75 -16.57
CA LYS A 217 -2.16 19.86 -15.25
C LYS A 217 -1.17 19.61 -14.12
N ILE A 218 -0.36 18.57 -14.27
CA ILE A 218 0.67 18.19 -13.29
C ILE A 218 1.71 19.30 -13.14
N ASP A 219 2.25 19.80 -14.26
CA ASP A 219 3.24 20.86 -14.27
C ASP A 219 2.67 22.18 -13.78
N TRP A 220 1.39 22.48 -14.04
CA TRP A 220 0.74 23.66 -13.45
C TRP A 220 0.75 23.58 -11.91
N TYR A 221 0.32 22.46 -11.33
CA TYR A 221 0.30 22.27 -9.88
C TYR A 221 1.71 22.34 -9.29
N ALA A 222 2.65 21.58 -9.86
CA ALA A 222 4.03 21.54 -9.39
C ALA A 222 4.70 22.92 -9.49
N ASN A 223 4.50 23.67 -10.58
CA ASN A 223 5.09 25.01 -10.74
C ASN A 223 4.44 26.06 -9.85
N THR A 224 3.16 25.91 -9.51
CA THR A 224 2.45 26.79 -8.59
C THR A 224 3.03 26.69 -7.18
N HIS A 225 3.32 25.46 -6.72
CA HIS A 225 3.72 25.22 -5.33
C HIS A 225 5.23 25.11 -5.11
N ARG A 226 6.04 24.80 -6.13
CA ARG A 226 7.51 24.68 -5.98
C ARG A 226 8.18 25.93 -5.39
N ARG A 227 7.60 27.12 -5.63
CA ARG A 227 8.16 28.39 -5.16
C ARG A 227 8.07 28.58 -3.65
N GLN A 228 7.22 27.79 -2.99
CA GLN A 228 7.08 27.80 -1.54
C GLN A 228 8.22 27.04 -0.85
N GLY A 229 8.98 26.23 -1.59
CA GLY A 229 10.21 25.59 -1.11
C GLY A 229 10.02 24.45 -0.10
N VAL A 230 8.78 23.97 0.08
CA VAL A 230 8.45 22.95 1.10
C VAL A 230 8.52 21.53 0.54
N GLN A 231 8.00 21.29 -0.66
CA GLN A 231 8.06 20.00 -1.34
C GLN A 231 8.74 20.12 -2.72
N SER A 232 9.47 19.07 -3.10
CA SER A 232 10.07 18.94 -4.42
C SER A 232 9.03 18.81 -5.53
N ILE A 233 9.47 19.07 -6.77
CA ILE A 233 8.65 18.84 -7.96
C ILE A 233 8.22 17.37 -8.07
N GLU A 234 9.09 16.43 -7.66
CA GLU A 234 8.78 15.00 -7.69
C GLU A 234 7.61 14.67 -6.75
N THR A 235 7.64 15.17 -5.52
CA THR A 235 6.56 14.99 -4.53
C THR A 235 5.25 15.61 -4.99
N LEU A 236 5.29 16.83 -5.54
CA LEU A 236 4.10 17.49 -6.07
C LEU A 236 3.51 16.75 -7.29
N ARG A 237 4.37 16.15 -8.13
CA ARG A 237 3.94 15.30 -9.26
C ARG A 237 3.28 14.03 -8.79
N THR A 238 3.86 13.34 -7.80
CA THR A 238 3.28 12.14 -7.20
C THR A 238 1.91 12.42 -6.58
N LEU A 239 1.77 13.53 -5.84
CA LEU A 239 0.48 13.92 -5.26
C LEU A 239 -0.59 14.17 -6.33
N MET A 240 -0.21 14.76 -7.46
CA MET A 240 -1.13 14.91 -8.59
C MET A 240 -1.44 13.57 -9.27
N ALA A 241 -0.46 12.68 -9.39
CA ALA A 241 -0.61 11.40 -10.07
C ALA A 241 -1.58 10.45 -9.35
N ILE A 242 -1.75 10.58 -8.03
CA ILE A 242 -2.72 9.76 -7.30
C ILE A 242 -4.17 10.23 -7.45
N GLN A 243 -4.43 11.42 -8.01
CA GLN A 243 -5.78 11.98 -8.12
C GLN A 243 -6.61 11.30 -9.23
N ASP A 244 -7.92 11.19 -9.03
CA ASP A 244 -8.84 10.65 -10.04
C ASP A 244 -8.76 11.44 -11.37
N GLY A 245 -8.69 10.74 -12.50
CA GLY A 245 -8.60 11.40 -13.81
C GLY A 245 -7.21 11.89 -14.19
N ILE A 246 -6.19 11.58 -13.38
CA ILE A 246 -4.78 11.71 -13.76
C ILE A 246 -4.26 10.33 -14.14
N THR A 247 -3.93 10.14 -15.42
CA THR A 247 -3.45 8.86 -15.96
C THR A 247 -2.49 9.09 -17.11
N ARG A 248 -1.57 8.14 -17.32
CA ARG A 248 -0.69 8.12 -18.49
C ARG A 248 -1.30 7.40 -19.70
N ASP A 249 -2.42 6.70 -19.51
CA ASP A 249 -3.06 5.97 -20.60
C ASP A 249 -3.71 6.94 -21.60
N ALA A 250 -3.16 7.00 -22.81
CA ALA A 250 -3.65 7.87 -23.86
C ALA A 250 -5.05 7.48 -24.34
N ALA A 251 -5.38 6.18 -24.38
CA ALA A 251 -6.70 5.72 -24.78
C ALA A 251 -7.75 6.10 -23.73
N ALA A 252 -7.39 5.95 -22.44
CA ALA A 252 -8.24 6.39 -21.34
C ALA A 252 -8.50 7.90 -21.39
N VAL A 253 -7.46 8.71 -21.62
CA VAL A 253 -7.58 10.17 -21.77
C VAL A 253 -8.45 10.56 -22.96
N GLN A 254 -8.34 9.87 -24.10
CA GLN A 254 -9.18 10.11 -25.28
C GLN A 254 -10.65 9.74 -25.03
N ALA A 255 -10.89 8.66 -24.29
CA ALA A 255 -12.23 8.22 -23.91
C ALA A 255 -12.83 9.00 -22.72
N ASN A 256 -12.13 10.01 -22.19
CA ASN A 256 -12.45 10.68 -20.92
C ASN A 256 -12.65 9.70 -19.74
N ARG A 257 -11.99 8.54 -19.79
CA ARG A 257 -11.94 7.58 -18.69
C ARG A 257 -10.70 7.92 -17.86
N GLY A 258 -10.92 8.37 -16.63
CA GLY A 258 -9.85 8.69 -15.70
C GLY A 258 -9.27 7.44 -15.04
N GLY A 259 -8.00 7.46 -14.65
CA GLY A 259 -7.51 6.49 -13.65
C GLY A 259 -8.16 6.81 -12.30
N VAL A 260 -8.69 5.80 -11.60
CA VAL A 260 -9.37 5.95 -10.30
C VAL A 260 -8.72 5.13 -9.18
N GLY A 261 -7.91 4.14 -9.52
CA GLY A 261 -7.47 3.10 -8.59
C GLY A 261 -6.73 3.56 -7.34
N MET A 262 -5.91 4.60 -7.41
CA MET A 262 -5.12 5.02 -6.23
C MET A 262 -5.99 5.61 -5.12
N LEU A 263 -7.00 6.43 -5.44
CA LEU A 263 -7.94 6.91 -4.42
C LEU A 263 -8.97 5.85 -4.03
N SER A 264 -9.26 4.87 -4.88
CA SER A 264 -10.13 3.75 -4.52
C SER A 264 -9.55 2.89 -3.39
N ILE A 265 -8.22 2.79 -3.27
CA ILE A 265 -7.55 2.17 -2.11
C ILE A 265 -7.89 2.92 -0.82
N VAL A 266 -7.92 4.25 -0.89
CA VAL A 266 -8.21 5.12 0.25
C VAL A 266 -9.67 4.97 0.68
N GLU A 267 -10.59 4.89 -0.28
CA GLU A 267 -12.01 4.64 -0.02
C GLU A 267 -12.22 3.32 0.71
N ILE A 268 -11.71 2.21 0.16
CA ILE A 268 -11.84 0.89 0.78
C ILE A 268 -11.26 0.85 2.19
N ALA A 269 -10.10 1.48 2.40
CA ALA A 269 -9.49 1.50 3.73
C ALA A 269 -10.43 2.15 4.74
N ASN A 270 -11.11 3.24 4.37
CA ASN A 270 -12.09 3.91 5.22
C ASN A 270 -13.38 3.08 5.40
N GLU A 271 -13.82 2.35 4.38
CA GLU A 271 -15.01 1.49 4.46
C GLU A 271 -14.79 0.30 5.41
N ILE A 272 -13.67 -0.41 5.28
CA ILE A 272 -13.40 -1.62 6.08
C ILE A 272 -12.73 -1.31 7.42
N GLY A 273 -11.93 -0.25 7.46
CA GLY A 273 -11.11 0.14 8.60
C GLY A 273 -11.65 1.33 9.38
N GLY A 274 -12.87 1.77 9.07
CA GLY A 274 -13.50 2.88 9.77
C GLY A 274 -13.68 2.60 11.26
N SER A 275 -13.62 3.66 12.06
CA SER A 275 -13.89 3.60 13.50
C SER A 275 -14.33 4.96 14.03
N TYR A 276 -15.18 4.90 15.07
CA TYR A 276 -15.57 6.06 15.86
C TYR A 276 -14.43 6.58 16.75
N ASP A 277 -13.40 5.77 17.02
CA ASP A 277 -12.17 6.20 17.69
C ASP A 277 -11.16 6.70 16.64
N PRO A 278 -10.79 7.99 16.62
CA PRO A 278 -9.82 8.53 15.67
C PRO A 278 -8.47 7.81 15.67
N ARG A 279 -8.08 7.18 16.80
CA ARG A 279 -6.81 6.44 16.92
C ARG A 279 -6.81 5.11 16.19
N ARG A 280 -8.00 4.60 15.83
CA ARG A 280 -8.20 3.31 15.14
C ARG A 280 -8.47 3.48 13.65
N ARG A 281 -8.63 4.72 13.19
CA ARG A 281 -8.89 5.02 11.79
C ARG A 281 -7.72 4.58 10.92
N PRO A 282 -7.99 4.29 9.64
CA PRO A 282 -6.97 3.75 8.74
C PRO A 282 -5.82 4.73 8.54
N ARG A 283 -4.69 4.19 8.13
CA ARG A 283 -3.55 4.95 7.63
C ARG A 283 -3.05 4.28 6.37
N ILE A 284 -2.73 5.10 5.36
CA ILE A 284 -2.14 4.64 4.10
C ILE A 284 -0.90 5.46 3.86
N THR A 285 0.19 4.82 3.46
CA THR A 285 1.40 5.52 3.09
C THR A 285 1.89 5.06 1.73
N PHE A 286 1.99 6.01 0.80
CA PHE A 286 2.66 5.86 -0.48
C PHE A 286 4.10 6.31 -0.34
N THR A 287 5.04 5.44 -0.68
CA THR A 287 6.47 5.74 -0.77
C THR A 287 6.92 5.45 -2.18
N SER A 288 7.33 6.47 -2.93
CA SER A 288 7.69 6.31 -4.34
C SER A 288 8.72 7.34 -4.75
N GLY A 289 9.85 6.88 -5.31
CA GLY A 289 10.98 7.75 -5.61
C GLY A 289 11.41 8.53 -4.37
N SER A 290 11.53 9.83 -4.49
CA SER A 290 11.87 10.75 -3.40
C SER A 290 10.63 11.26 -2.65
N THR A 291 9.46 10.62 -2.80
CA THR A 291 8.18 11.07 -2.24
C THR A 291 7.67 10.15 -1.13
N CYS A 292 7.15 10.75 -0.06
CA CYS A 292 6.28 10.08 0.92
C CYS A 292 4.96 10.84 1.10
N ILE A 293 3.83 10.17 0.83
CA ILE A 293 2.48 10.65 1.14
C ILE A 293 1.89 9.74 2.21
N SER A 294 1.70 10.25 3.43
CA SER A 294 1.08 9.55 4.55
C SER A 294 -0.33 10.09 4.76
N LEU A 295 -1.33 9.35 4.29
CA LEU A 295 -2.74 9.65 4.48
C LEU A 295 -3.22 9.05 5.81
N ARG A 296 -3.72 9.93 6.65
CA ARG A 296 -4.36 9.66 7.95
C ARG A 296 -5.21 10.88 8.30
N ASP A 297 -5.95 10.84 9.40
CA ASP A 297 -6.68 12.01 9.87
C ASP A 297 -5.78 13.27 9.94
N PRO A 298 -6.24 14.43 9.45
CA PRO A 298 -7.57 14.72 8.91
C PRO A 298 -7.70 14.54 7.38
N TYR A 299 -6.66 14.06 6.69
CA TYR A 299 -6.58 14.00 5.21
C TYR A 299 -6.73 12.58 4.64
N ILE A 300 -7.41 11.67 5.33
CA ILE A 300 -7.74 10.35 4.79
C ILE A 300 -9.15 10.26 4.22
N THR A 301 -10.03 11.18 4.58
CA THR A 301 -11.38 11.26 4.04
C THR A 301 -11.36 11.90 2.66
N LEU A 302 -11.82 11.15 1.66
CA LEU A 302 -11.97 11.65 0.29
C LEU A 302 -13.14 12.63 0.21
N LYS A 303 -12.98 13.66 -0.63
CA LYS A 303 -14.07 14.57 -1.00
C LYS A 303 -14.24 14.52 -2.51
N THR A 304 -15.49 14.47 -2.97
CA THR A 304 -15.83 14.81 -4.36
C THR A 304 -15.76 16.33 -4.52
N SER A 305 -15.49 16.82 -5.73
CA SER A 305 -15.20 18.24 -5.94
C SER A 305 -16.38 19.16 -5.55
N ASN A 306 -17.62 18.66 -5.66
CA ASN A 306 -18.85 19.37 -5.27
C ASN A 306 -19.87 18.55 -4.44
N GLY A 307 -19.53 17.34 -3.96
CA GLY A 307 -20.50 16.46 -3.28
C GLY A 307 -21.28 15.52 -4.22
N GLU A 308 -21.04 15.59 -5.53
CA GLU A 308 -21.77 14.80 -6.53
C GLU A 308 -21.14 13.40 -6.75
N PRO A 309 -21.94 12.32 -6.87
CA PRO A 309 -21.44 10.94 -6.98
C PRO A 309 -20.58 10.65 -8.21
N ASN A 310 -20.77 11.42 -9.29
CA ASN A 310 -20.09 11.20 -10.57
C ASN A 310 -18.86 12.09 -10.77
N GLU A 311 -18.49 12.89 -9.77
CA GLU A 311 -17.31 13.75 -9.87
C GLU A 311 -16.03 13.05 -9.40
N PRO A 312 -14.88 13.36 -10.02
CA PRO A 312 -13.59 12.82 -9.60
C PRO A 312 -13.30 13.16 -8.13
N ARG A 313 -12.85 12.18 -7.37
CA ARG A 313 -12.40 12.38 -5.98
C ARG A 313 -11.09 13.15 -5.99
N ARG A 314 -10.91 13.98 -4.95
CA ARG A 314 -9.76 14.87 -4.80
C ARG A 314 -9.20 14.80 -3.40
N LEU A 315 -7.87 14.79 -3.31
CA LEU A 315 -7.14 14.78 -2.06
C LEU A 315 -5.84 15.58 -2.17
N PHE A 316 -5.90 16.88 -1.89
CA PHE A 316 -4.74 17.79 -1.94
C PHE A 316 -3.99 17.91 -0.60
N CYS A 317 -4.44 17.20 0.44
CA CYS A 317 -3.81 17.17 1.77
C CYS A 317 -3.61 18.58 2.36
N ASN A 318 -4.62 19.43 2.23
CA ASN A 318 -4.65 20.76 2.83
C ASN A 318 -6.07 21.05 3.36
N LEU A 319 -6.19 22.06 4.23
CA LEU A 319 -7.43 22.35 4.96
C LEU A 319 -8.65 22.57 4.05
N THR A 320 -8.43 23.20 2.90
CA THR A 320 -9.46 23.55 1.92
C THR A 320 -9.72 22.45 0.89
N ASN A 321 -8.91 21.39 0.89
CA ASN A 321 -8.84 20.38 -0.17
C ASN A 321 -8.80 20.99 -1.59
N SER A 322 -7.94 21.99 -1.78
CA SER A 322 -7.87 22.80 -3.00
C SER A 322 -6.53 22.62 -3.71
N PRO A 323 -6.51 22.54 -5.05
CA PRO A 323 -5.27 22.54 -5.81
C PRO A 323 -4.51 23.88 -5.74
N ASN A 324 -5.17 24.96 -5.30
CA ASN A 324 -4.57 26.29 -5.20
C ASN A 324 -3.78 26.50 -3.92
N ASP A 325 -3.97 25.63 -2.93
CA ASP A 325 -3.28 25.68 -1.64
C ASP A 325 -2.18 24.61 -1.60
N PRO A 326 -1.02 24.88 -0.96
CA PRO A 326 0.05 23.90 -0.83
C PRO A 326 -0.39 22.71 0.03
N PRO A 327 0.17 21.51 -0.19
CA PRO A 327 -0.10 20.37 0.68
C PRO A 327 0.63 20.52 2.02
N ASP A 328 0.05 19.95 3.08
CA ASP A 328 0.63 19.89 4.41
C ASP A 328 1.90 19.01 4.40
N SER A 329 3.04 19.60 4.75
CA SER A 329 4.36 18.95 4.79
C SER A 329 4.46 17.79 5.78
N THR A 330 3.54 17.71 6.74
CA THR A 330 3.50 16.60 7.70
C THR A 330 2.96 15.32 7.05
N PHE A 331 2.16 15.46 5.99
CA PHE A 331 1.49 14.37 5.29
C PHE A 331 2.09 14.13 3.91
N VAL A 332 2.57 15.18 3.24
CA VAL A 332 3.20 15.12 1.92
C VAL A 332 4.60 15.69 2.02
N ARG A 333 5.60 14.82 2.03
CA ARG A 333 7.01 15.16 2.28
C ARG A 333 7.94 14.54 1.28
N ASP A 334 9.07 15.20 1.09
CA ASP A 334 10.22 14.62 0.42
C ASP A 334 10.89 13.56 1.32
N LEU A 335 11.50 12.56 0.69
CA LEU A 335 12.38 11.60 1.32
C LEU A 335 13.83 12.00 1.03
N ASP A 336 14.70 11.85 2.02
CA ASP A 336 16.13 12.13 1.86
C ASP A 336 16.82 11.14 0.91
N TYR A 337 16.25 9.95 0.77
CA TYR A 337 16.74 8.88 -0.09
C TYR A 337 15.70 8.48 -1.12
N HIS A 338 16.17 8.27 -2.35
CA HIS A 338 15.33 7.84 -3.45
C HIS A 338 14.96 6.36 -3.32
N PHE A 339 13.67 6.06 -3.33
CA PHE A 339 13.12 4.71 -3.35
C PHE A 339 12.85 4.21 -4.78
N PRO A 340 13.53 3.16 -5.26
CA PRO A 340 13.43 2.70 -6.66
C PRO A 340 12.14 1.89 -6.93
N GLY A 341 11.00 2.58 -6.93
CA GLY A 341 9.69 2.01 -7.25
C GLY A 341 8.55 2.66 -6.49
N THR A 342 7.56 1.86 -6.09
CA THR A 342 6.43 2.28 -5.25
C THR A 342 6.12 1.24 -4.19
N LEU A 343 6.00 1.67 -2.94
CA LEU A 343 5.46 0.88 -1.83
C LEU A 343 4.22 1.58 -1.30
N ILE A 344 3.09 0.89 -1.32
CA ILE A 344 1.86 1.29 -0.65
C ILE A 344 1.72 0.39 0.57
N SER A 345 1.81 0.96 1.78
CA SER A 345 1.42 0.24 3.00
C SER A 345 0.11 0.80 3.52
N MET A 346 -0.71 -0.08 4.09
CA MET A 346 -1.95 0.28 4.74
C MET A 346 -2.04 -0.43 6.09
N ASP A 347 -2.54 0.28 7.09
CA ASP A 347 -2.92 -0.27 8.39
C ASP A 347 -4.31 0.22 8.80
N PHE A 348 -5.09 -0.67 9.41
CA PHE A 348 -6.41 -0.35 9.94
C PHE A 348 -6.85 -1.35 11.02
N VAL A 349 -7.83 -0.95 11.82
CA VAL A 349 -8.47 -1.83 12.81
C VAL A 349 -9.84 -2.24 12.27
N LEU A 350 -10.12 -3.55 12.29
CA LEU A 350 -11.47 -4.04 12.07
C LEU A 350 -12.29 -3.84 13.35
N ASP A 351 -13.05 -2.75 13.42
CA ASP A 351 -13.88 -2.39 14.57
C ASP A 351 -15.28 -3.01 14.41
N PRO A 352 -15.65 -4.04 15.22
CA PRO A 352 -16.95 -4.70 15.07
C PRO A 352 -18.13 -3.74 15.22
N HIS A 353 -18.03 -2.72 16.08
CA HIS A 353 -19.12 -1.77 16.29
C HIS A 353 -19.36 -0.90 15.06
N PHE A 354 -18.27 -0.44 14.44
CA PHE A 354 -18.35 0.34 13.20
C PHE A 354 -18.89 -0.52 12.05
N LEU A 355 -18.32 -1.71 11.86
CA LEU A 355 -18.72 -2.63 10.79
C LEU A 355 -20.17 -3.10 10.93
N THR A 356 -20.73 -3.21 12.14
CA THR A 356 -22.15 -3.52 12.31
C THR A 356 -23.04 -2.34 11.95
N SER A 357 -22.64 -1.10 12.23
CA SER A 357 -23.44 0.07 11.88
C SER A 357 -23.56 0.30 10.37
N THR A 358 -22.53 -0.02 9.59
CA THR A 358 -22.57 0.13 8.12
C THR A 358 -23.60 -0.80 7.47
N ILE A 359 -23.81 -2.01 8.01
CA ILE A 359 -24.85 -2.93 7.52
C ILE A 359 -26.26 -2.36 7.75
N SER A 360 -26.50 -1.76 8.91
CA SER A 360 -27.83 -1.22 9.25
C SER A 360 -28.25 0.00 8.42
N GLU A 361 -27.28 0.76 7.90
CA GLU A 361 -27.51 1.89 7.00
C GLU A 361 -27.89 1.42 5.59
N ASP A 362 -27.26 0.36 5.07
CA ASP A 362 -27.59 -0.24 3.78
C ASP A 362 -29.01 -0.86 3.76
N GLU A 363 -29.46 -1.44 4.86
CA GLU A 363 -30.83 -1.99 4.98
C GLU A 363 -31.92 -0.90 4.98
N HIS A 364 -31.60 0.34 5.39
CA HIS A 364 -32.53 1.48 5.35
C HIS A 364 -32.54 2.23 4.01
N HIS A 365 -31.66 1.89 3.08
CA HIS A 365 -31.59 2.44 1.73
C HIS A 365 -31.95 1.43 0.62
N GLY A 366 -32.66 0.35 0.97
CA GLY A 366 -33.34 -0.54 0.02
C GLY A 366 -34.42 0.18 -0.80
N PRO A 367 -34.92 -0.43 -1.91
CA PRO A 367 -35.47 0.23 -3.09
C PRO A 367 -36.91 0.77 -2.94
N ASP A 368 -37.16 1.53 -1.89
CA ASP A 368 -38.36 2.37 -1.73
C ASP A 368 -37.92 3.80 -1.34
N ASN A 369 -37.24 4.49 -2.25
CA ASN A 369 -37.23 5.95 -2.39
C ASN A 369 -36.88 6.38 -3.81
#